data_AF-A0A084GAU6-F1
#
_entry.id   AF-A0A084GAU6-F1
#
_cell.length_a   1.000
_cell.length_b   1.000
_cell.length_c   1.000
_cell.angle_alpha   90.00
_cell.angle_beta   90.00
_cell.angle_gamma   90.00
#
_symmetry.space_group_name_H-M   'P 1'
#
loop_
_entity.id
_entity.type
_entity.pdbx_description
1 polymer ?
#
loop_
_entity_poly.entity_id
_entity_poly.type
_entity_poly.pdbx_seq_one_letter_code
_entity_poly.pdbx_strand_id
1 'polypeptide(L)'
;MDDKTPNRKASATDFLSPPSDDVSTWSMEQDEILEADTATTATDVSRSRDTSYATSETTETTIDANDERQTDLMKMSRKEIDEGYYPPLDGAKDQNNDRNGWSRGGIRFAPLRVPLVRRLQTLAVLFHCTSIVFFPALFFFLCAMPLLWPLVIPYLIHLSISTAASDGNLKYRSEHLRSLPMWRLFAGYFSIKLHKTHELPADRKYIFGYHPHGIISHGAWAAFTTNVLGFGEKFPGITNTLVTLESNFRIPMYRDWLLAMGLRSVSKESIWNLLARGGSDGQGTGRAVTIVIGGARESLEAEPGTLRLILKARKGFVKMALRTGADLVPVLAFGENALYDQLSPRTHPMVHKFQMFCLKVFKFTLPALHGRGVLNYDIGLMPYRRPVNVVVGRPIPVKKSATPDQAEIDRIHGLYVAELQRIWEAYKDDFARDREAELEIIG
;
A
#
# COMPACT_ATOMS: atom_id res chain seq x y z
N MET A 1 -23.16 -35.98 59.27
CA MET A 1 -21.92 -35.29 59.64
C MET A 1 -21.45 -34.52 58.42
N ASP A 2 -21.75 -33.23 58.47
CA ASP A 2 -21.02 -32.09 57.92
C ASP A 2 -20.74 -31.97 56.42
N ASP A 3 -21.62 -31.17 55.82
CA ASP A 3 -21.40 -30.15 54.80
C ASP A 3 -20.04 -29.44 54.89
N LYS A 4 -19.43 -29.18 53.72
CA LYS A 4 -18.61 -27.98 53.46
C LYS A 4 -18.25 -27.85 51.97
N THR A 5 -18.97 -26.99 51.28
CA THR A 5 -18.40 -26.14 50.22
C THR A 5 -17.16 -25.37 50.72
N PRO A 6 -16.24 -25.02 49.80
CA PRO A 6 -15.66 -23.69 49.86
C PRO A 6 -15.83 -22.93 48.54
N ASN A 7 -16.60 -21.85 48.67
CA ASN A 7 -16.60 -20.67 47.83
C ASN A 7 -15.22 -19.97 47.96
N ARG A 8 -14.52 -19.69 46.86
CA ARG A 8 -13.42 -18.72 46.87
C ARG A 8 -13.50 -17.80 45.65
N LYS A 9 -14.06 -16.62 45.91
CA LYS A 9 -13.87 -15.38 45.14
C LYS A 9 -12.37 -15.10 45.03
N ALA A 10 -11.84 -14.98 43.81
CA ALA A 10 -10.55 -14.34 43.57
C ALA A 10 -10.81 -12.83 43.40
N SER A 11 -10.26 -12.03 44.32
CA SER A 11 -10.29 -10.58 44.27
C SER A 11 -9.35 -10.05 43.20
N ALA A 12 -9.81 -9.02 42.50
CA ALA A 12 -9.03 -8.23 41.57
C ALA A 12 -8.02 -7.36 42.32
N THR A 13 -6.80 -7.86 42.49
CA THR A 13 -5.56 -7.10 42.72
C THR A 13 -4.45 -8.14 42.81
N ASP A 14 -3.78 -8.43 41.69
CA ASP A 14 -2.43 -9.03 41.64
C ASP A 14 -2.01 -9.21 40.17
N PHE A 15 -1.79 -8.08 39.49
CA PHE A 15 -0.93 -8.01 38.29
C PHE A 15 -0.12 -6.73 38.43
N LEU A 16 0.96 -6.83 39.22
CA LEU A 16 1.99 -5.79 39.27
C LEU A 16 2.70 -5.76 37.93
N SER A 17 2.57 -4.65 37.21
CA SER A 17 3.37 -4.32 36.03
C SER A 17 4.87 -4.34 36.39
N PRO A 18 5.75 -4.85 35.52
CA PRO A 18 7.19 -4.71 35.74
C PRO A 18 7.61 -3.23 35.71
N PRO A 19 8.73 -2.86 36.38
CA PRO A 19 9.14 -1.48 36.57
C PRO A 19 9.48 -0.79 35.25
N SER A 20 9.12 0.49 35.16
CA SER A 20 9.22 1.38 34.00
C SER A 20 10.64 1.89 33.69
N ASP A 21 11.67 1.11 34.00
CA ASP A 21 13.06 1.57 33.93
C ASP A 21 13.78 1.01 32.70
N ASP A 22 13.25 1.32 31.52
CA ASP A 22 14.00 1.19 30.25
C ASP A 22 13.54 2.21 29.19
N VAL A 23 12.96 3.33 29.64
CA VAL A 23 12.77 4.53 28.81
C VAL A 23 13.90 5.49 29.13
N SER A 24 15.13 5.12 28.75
CA SER A 24 16.26 6.05 28.81
C SER A 24 16.04 7.14 27.76
N THR A 25 15.64 8.31 28.26
CA THR A 25 15.91 9.66 27.75
C THR A 25 16.43 9.74 26.30
N TRP A 26 15.48 9.89 25.36
CA TRP A 26 15.75 10.28 23.99
C TRP A 26 16.13 11.77 23.96
N SER A 27 17.42 12.10 24.02
CA SER A 27 17.88 13.45 23.69
C SER A 27 17.81 13.62 22.18
N MET A 28 16.83 14.41 21.72
CA MET A 28 16.70 14.86 20.35
C MET A 28 17.89 15.75 19.98
N GLU A 29 18.79 15.28 19.12
CA GLU A 29 19.65 16.21 18.37
C GLU A 29 18.80 16.81 17.25
N GLN A 30 18.70 18.15 17.26
CA GLN A 30 17.83 18.95 16.40
C GLN A 30 18.24 18.97 14.91
N ASP A 31 19.24 18.20 14.50
CA ASP A 31 19.76 18.18 13.13
C ASP A 31 19.23 17.02 12.24
N GLU A 32 18.51 16.03 12.79
CA GLU A 32 17.94 14.91 12.00
C GLU A 32 16.54 15.19 11.37
N ILE A 33 16.06 16.43 11.43
CA ILE A 33 14.77 16.85 10.84
C ILE A 33 14.91 17.19 9.34
N LEU A 34 16.12 17.30 8.80
CA LEU A 34 16.38 17.82 7.45
C LEU A 34 16.80 16.78 6.40
N GLU A 35 17.18 15.56 6.75
CA GLU A 35 17.66 14.57 5.76
C GLU A 35 16.55 13.80 5.02
N ALA A 36 15.28 14.09 5.29
CA ALA A 36 14.19 13.65 4.43
C ALA A 36 13.92 14.62 3.26
N ASP A 37 14.56 15.80 3.22
CA ASP A 37 14.14 16.90 2.34
C ASP A 37 15.26 17.61 1.53
N THR A 38 16.55 17.22 1.60
CA THR A 38 17.61 17.83 0.75
C THR A 38 18.68 16.85 0.29
N ALA A 39 18.57 16.33 -0.93
CA ALA A 39 19.70 15.83 -1.71
C ALA A 39 19.42 16.02 -3.21
N THR A 40 19.71 17.22 -3.72
CA THR A 40 19.74 17.54 -5.14
C THR A 40 20.95 18.42 -5.38
N THR A 41 22.03 17.83 -5.92
CA THR A 41 22.92 18.34 -6.99
C THR A 41 24.29 17.68 -6.89
N ALA A 42 24.62 16.84 -7.88
CA ALA A 42 25.96 16.71 -8.44
C ALA A 42 25.85 15.91 -9.75
N THR A 43 25.91 16.62 -10.87
CA THR A 43 26.14 16.05 -12.21
C THR A 43 27.62 15.80 -12.37
N ASP A 44 28.02 14.61 -12.82
CA ASP A 44 29.29 14.48 -13.54
C ASP A 44 29.30 13.39 -14.60
N VAL A 45 30.09 13.66 -15.62
CA VAL A 45 30.12 13.10 -16.98
C VAL A 45 31.22 12.05 -17.11
N SER A 46 30.93 10.88 -17.69
CA SER A 46 31.91 10.06 -18.45
C SER A 46 31.18 8.94 -19.21
N ARG A 47 31.10 8.97 -20.56
CA ARG A 47 32.08 8.56 -21.58
C ARG A 47 32.32 7.04 -21.62
N SER A 48 31.47 6.33 -22.37
CA SER A 48 31.64 4.92 -22.74
C SER A 48 32.69 4.76 -23.84
N ARG A 49 33.48 3.68 -23.75
CA ARG A 49 34.24 3.11 -24.85
C ARG A 49 33.74 1.69 -25.08
N ASP A 50 33.33 1.44 -26.32
CA ASP A 50 33.03 0.14 -26.87
C ASP A 50 34.26 -0.77 -26.87
N THR A 51 34.05 -2.07 -26.66
CA THR A 51 34.80 -3.11 -27.39
C THR A 51 33.95 -4.35 -27.51
N SER A 52 34.00 -4.89 -28.73
CA SER A 52 33.21 -5.96 -29.32
C SER A 52 34.09 -7.19 -29.60
N TYR A 53 33.42 -8.28 -30.01
CA TYR A 53 33.95 -9.54 -30.59
C TYR A 53 34.58 -10.54 -29.60
N ALA A 54 34.47 -11.86 -29.77
CA ALA A 54 33.76 -12.70 -30.73
C ALA A 54 33.61 -14.11 -30.12
N THR A 55 32.68 -14.83 -30.73
CA THR A 55 32.46 -16.28 -30.77
C THR A 55 33.70 -17.13 -31.03
N SER A 56 33.82 -18.25 -30.31
CA SER A 56 34.50 -19.48 -30.76
C SER A 56 33.90 -20.64 -29.97
N GLU A 57 33.04 -21.43 -30.60
CA GLU A 57 33.35 -22.75 -31.18
C GLU A 57 33.42 -23.89 -30.15
N THR A 58 32.46 -24.79 -30.34
CA THR A 58 32.13 -26.00 -29.61
C THR A 58 33.14 -27.11 -29.85
N THR A 59 33.60 -27.76 -28.77
CA THR A 59 34.19 -29.10 -28.80
C THR A 59 33.31 -30.04 -28.00
N GLU A 60 32.64 -30.94 -28.70
CA GLU A 60 31.91 -32.08 -28.14
C GLU A 60 32.86 -32.96 -27.32
N THR A 61 32.54 -33.17 -26.06
CA THR A 61 33.13 -34.24 -25.25
C THR A 61 31.98 -35.09 -24.69
N THR A 62 32.02 -36.37 -25.04
CA THR A 62 31.10 -37.43 -24.64
C THR A 62 30.90 -37.50 -23.14
N ILE A 63 29.64 -37.37 -22.68
CA ILE A 63 29.26 -37.41 -21.26
C ILE A 63 29.07 -38.87 -20.84
N ASP A 64 29.91 -39.31 -19.90
CA ASP A 64 29.78 -40.55 -19.15
C ASP A 64 28.64 -40.41 -18.12
N ALA A 65 27.76 -41.40 -18.06
CA ALA A 65 26.42 -41.30 -17.47
C ALA A 65 26.37 -41.55 -15.95
N ASN A 66 27.36 -41.06 -15.19
CA ASN A 66 27.33 -41.18 -13.73
C ASN A 66 28.13 -40.10 -12.98
N ASP A 67 27.88 -38.81 -13.29
CA ASP A 67 28.52 -37.70 -12.57
C ASP A 67 27.56 -37.11 -11.52
N GLU A 68 27.82 -37.41 -10.25
CA GLU A 68 27.12 -36.82 -9.10
C GLU A 68 27.15 -35.27 -9.15
N ARG A 69 28.15 -34.67 -9.82
CA ARG A 69 28.22 -33.22 -10.06
C ARG A 69 27.13 -32.69 -10.99
N GLN A 70 26.64 -33.45 -11.98
CA GLN A 70 25.51 -33.02 -12.80
C GLN A 70 24.21 -32.99 -11.99
N THR A 71 24.06 -33.90 -11.05
CA THR A 71 22.89 -33.97 -10.16
C THR A 71 22.87 -32.80 -9.17
N ASP A 72 24.03 -32.40 -8.67
CA ASP A 72 24.18 -31.23 -7.80
C ASP A 72 24.09 -29.91 -8.59
N LEU A 73 24.60 -29.86 -9.83
CA LEU A 73 24.38 -28.74 -10.75
C LEU A 73 22.91 -28.62 -11.15
N MET A 74 22.18 -29.73 -11.34
CA MET A 74 20.72 -29.73 -11.59
C MET A 74 19.92 -29.37 -10.34
N LYS A 75 20.40 -29.67 -9.13
CA LYS A 75 19.78 -29.24 -7.86
C LYS A 75 20.06 -27.76 -7.58
N MET A 76 21.27 -27.27 -7.82
CA MET A 76 21.62 -25.85 -7.75
C MET A 76 20.86 -25.05 -8.82
N SER A 77 20.83 -25.56 -10.06
CA SER A 77 20.01 -25.03 -11.15
C SER A 77 18.52 -25.05 -10.81
N ARG A 78 17.97 -26.12 -10.23
CA ARG A 78 16.57 -26.12 -9.75
C ARG A 78 16.35 -25.09 -8.66
N LYS A 79 17.28 -24.93 -7.72
CA LYS A 79 17.15 -23.96 -6.62
C LYS A 79 17.23 -22.52 -7.14
N GLU A 80 18.08 -22.23 -8.11
CA GLU A 80 18.17 -20.92 -8.78
C GLU A 80 17.00 -20.66 -9.74
N ILE A 81 16.48 -21.69 -10.42
CA ILE A 81 15.27 -21.62 -11.26
C ILE A 81 14.03 -21.38 -10.38
N ASP A 82 13.95 -21.99 -9.20
CA ASP A 82 12.86 -21.78 -8.22
C ASP A 82 13.01 -20.41 -7.50
N GLU A 83 14.25 -19.95 -7.26
CA GLU A 83 14.57 -18.64 -6.69
C GLU A 83 14.35 -17.45 -7.65
N GLY A 84 14.03 -17.67 -8.93
CA GLY A 84 13.66 -16.61 -9.88
C GLY A 84 12.19 -16.62 -10.32
N TYR A 85 11.47 -17.71 -10.06
CA TYR A 85 10.18 -17.97 -10.68
C TYR A 85 9.00 -17.39 -9.89
N TYR A 86 8.09 -16.75 -10.62
CA TYR A 86 6.77 -16.35 -10.14
C TYR A 86 5.71 -17.30 -10.74
N PRO A 87 4.77 -17.81 -9.93
CA PRO A 87 3.78 -18.76 -10.43
C PRO A 87 2.81 -18.10 -11.43
N PRO A 88 2.27 -18.84 -12.41
CA PRO A 88 1.26 -18.29 -13.31
C PRO A 88 0.01 -17.88 -12.52
N LEU A 89 -0.64 -16.78 -12.93
CA LEU A 89 -1.83 -16.25 -12.27
C LEU A 89 -3.10 -16.50 -13.08
N ASP A 90 -4.15 -16.92 -12.40
CA ASP A 90 -5.47 -17.15 -13.00
C ASP A 90 -6.13 -15.83 -13.44
N GLY A 91 -6.63 -15.82 -14.68
CA GLY A 91 -7.34 -14.66 -15.26
C GLY A 91 -6.45 -13.64 -15.98
N ALA A 92 -5.20 -14.01 -16.27
CA ALA A 92 -4.29 -13.31 -17.17
C ALA A 92 -4.82 -13.18 -18.62
N LYS A 93 -5.63 -14.13 -19.08
CA LYS A 93 -6.05 -14.23 -20.50
C LYS A 93 -7.40 -13.58 -20.84
N ASP A 94 -8.29 -13.40 -19.87
CA ASP A 94 -9.72 -13.10 -20.11
C ASP A 94 -10.15 -11.63 -19.92
N GLN A 95 -9.21 -10.70 -19.80
CA GLN A 95 -9.56 -9.27 -19.70
C GLN A 95 -9.68 -8.71 -21.12
N ASN A 96 -10.85 -8.94 -21.73
CA ASN A 96 -11.25 -8.22 -22.94
C ASN A 96 -11.35 -6.74 -22.55
N ASN A 97 -10.30 -5.98 -22.88
CA ASN A 97 -10.28 -4.54 -22.71
C ASN A 97 -11.39 -3.97 -23.61
N ASP A 98 -12.52 -3.56 -23.02
CA ASP A 98 -13.48 -2.66 -23.66
C ASP A 98 -12.80 -1.27 -23.85
N ARG A 99 -11.75 -1.23 -24.66
CA ARG A 99 -11.06 -0.01 -25.11
C ARG A 99 -11.65 0.56 -26.40
N ASN A 100 -12.51 -0.19 -27.09
CA ASN A 100 -13.18 0.26 -28.32
C ASN A 100 -14.30 1.26 -27.98
N GLY A 101 -13.93 2.49 -27.63
CA GLY A 101 -14.92 3.54 -27.38
C GLY A 101 -14.44 4.98 -27.23
N TRP A 102 -13.13 5.26 -27.08
CA TRP A 102 -12.65 6.60 -26.74
C TRP A 102 -11.57 7.14 -27.66
N SER A 103 -11.95 7.37 -28.90
CA SER A 103 -11.42 8.46 -29.71
C SER A 103 -12.57 9.09 -30.49
N ARG A 104 -13.05 10.26 -30.03
CA ARG A 104 -13.79 11.32 -30.77
C ARG A 104 -14.49 12.23 -29.76
N GLY A 105 -14.20 13.54 -29.85
CA GLY A 105 -14.76 14.57 -28.99
C GLY A 105 -16.29 14.67 -29.06
N GLY A 106 -16.90 14.93 -27.90
CA GLY A 106 -18.33 15.17 -27.71
C GLY A 106 -18.82 14.67 -26.35
N ILE A 107 -19.71 15.41 -25.68
CA ILE A 107 -20.27 15.04 -24.37
C ILE A 107 -21.19 13.82 -24.55
N ARG A 108 -20.84 12.66 -24.01
CA ARG A 108 -21.68 11.46 -23.97
C ARG A 108 -22.40 11.35 -22.62
N PHE A 109 -23.73 11.40 -22.66
CA PHE A 109 -24.58 11.14 -21.49
C PHE A 109 -24.73 9.64 -21.23
N ALA A 110 -25.04 9.28 -19.98
CA ALA A 110 -25.38 7.90 -19.64
C ALA A 110 -26.63 7.45 -20.40
N PRO A 111 -26.63 6.25 -21.04
CA PRO A 111 -27.84 5.70 -21.61
C PRO A 111 -28.91 5.60 -20.51
N LEU A 112 -30.15 5.95 -20.82
CA LEU A 112 -31.24 6.01 -19.84
C LEU A 112 -31.46 4.67 -19.09
N ARG A 113 -31.04 3.54 -19.69
CA ARG A 113 -31.11 2.18 -19.12
C ARG A 113 -29.73 1.63 -18.70
N VAL A 114 -29.11 2.20 -17.68
CA VAL A 114 -27.98 1.56 -16.96
C VAL A 114 -28.51 0.56 -15.93
N PRO A 115 -28.04 -0.71 -15.90
CA PRO A 115 -28.42 -1.71 -14.89
C PRO A 115 -28.23 -1.21 -13.46
N LEU A 116 -29.12 -1.59 -12.54
CA LEU A 116 -29.08 -1.18 -11.13
C LEU A 116 -27.72 -1.47 -10.49
N VAL A 117 -27.12 -2.63 -10.77
CA VAL A 117 -25.80 -3.02 -10.27
C VAL A 117 -24.74 -1.98 -10.63
N ARG A 118 -24.68 -1.52 -11.90
CA ARG A 118 -23.71 -0.49 -12.33
C ARG A 118 -23.94 0.86 -11.63
N ARG A 119 -25.19 1.20 -11.29
CA ARG A 119 -25.52 2.41 -10.51
C ARG A 119 -25.07 2.28 -9.07
N LEU A 120 -25.33 1.14 -8.43
CA LEU A 120 -24.88 0.85 -7.06
C LEU A 120 -23.36 0.79 -6.95
N GLN A 121 -22.66 0.22 -7.94
CA GLN A 121 -21.20 0.30 -8.07
C GLN A 121 -20.71 1.74 -8.15
N THR A 122 -21.37 2.58 -8.98
CA THR A 122 -21.05 4.02 -9.06
C THR A 122 -21.24 4.70 -7.71
N LEU A 123 -22.34 4.41 -7.01
CA LEU A 123 -22.63 4.99 -5.70
C LEU A 123 -21.59 4.58 -4.65
N ALA A 124 -21.18 3.31 -4.64
CA ALA A 124 -20.16 2.81 -3.72
C ALA A 124 -18.80 3.50 -3.93
N VAL A 125 -18.36 3.64 -5.18
CA VAL A 125 -17.12 4.35 -5.51
C VAL A 125 -17.25 5.85 -5.24
N LEU A 126 -18.39 6.46 -5.56
CA LEU A 126 -18.64 7.88 -5.28
C LEU A 126 -18.56 8.14 -3.78
N PHE A 127 -19.23 7.34 -2.96
CA PHE A 127 -19.15 7.45 -1.49
C PHE A 127 -17.71 7.34 -1.00
N HIS A 128 -16.92 6.39 -1.51
CA HIS A 128 -15.51 6.26 -1.14
C HIS A 128 -14.72 7.53 -1.50
N CYS A 129 -14.81 8.00 -2.75
CA CYS A 129 -14.11 9.19 -3.24
C CYS A 129 -14.53 10.48 -2.52
N THR A 130 -15.80 10.60 -2.11
CA THR A 130 -16.32 11.81 -1.45
C THR A 130 -16.31 11.73 0.07
N SER A 131 -15.98 10.58 0.67
CA SER A 131 -16.00 10.38 2.13
C SER A 131 -15.19 11.44 2.88
N ILE A 132 -14.01 11.80 2.37
CA ILE A 132 -13.15 12.85 2.94
C ILE A 132 -13.80 14.24 3.00
N VAL A 133 -14.78 14.52 2.14
CA VAL A 133 -15.57 15.78 2.15
C VAL A 133 -16.89 15.59 2.88
N PHE A 134 -17.53 14.44 2.69
CA PHE A 134 -18.83 14.11 3.28
C PHE A 134 -18.80 14.11 4.80
N PHE A 135 -17.83 13.43 5.42
CA PHE A 135 -17.77 13.33 6.88
C PHE A 135 -17.51 14.68 7.57
N PRO A 136 -16.59 15.55 7.10
CA PRO A 136 -16.44 16.90 7.64
C PRO A 136 -17.68 17.77 7.42
N ALA A 137 -18.30 17.70 6.24
CA ALA A 137 -19.53 18.46 5.98
C ALA A 137 -20.65 18.05 6.94
N LEU A 138 -20.81 16.74 7.18
CA LEU A 138 -21.73 16.22 8.18
C LEU A 138 -21.37 16.71 9.58
N PHE A 139 -20.09 16.66 9.98
CA PHE A 139 -19.64 17.17 11.26
C PHE A 139 -19.98 18.65 11.47
N PHE A 140 -19.67 19.52 10.51
CA PHE A 140 -20.00 20.95 10.60
C PHE A 140 -21.51 21.20 10.64
N PHE A 141 -22.29 20.40 9.91
CA PHE A 141 -23.75 20.43 10.02
C PHE A 141 -24.22 20.07 11.43
N LEU A 142 -23.62 19.06 12.08
CA LEU A 142 -23.93 18.72 13.48
C LEU A 142 -23.51 19.83 14.45
N CYS A 143 -22.38 20.50 14.22
CA CYS A 143 -21.94 21.65 15.01
C CYS A 143 -22.92 22.83 14.92
N ALA A 144 -23.58 23.01 13.77
CA ALA A 144 -24.57 24.07 13.57
C ALA A 144 -25.87 23.85 14.37
N MET A 145 -26.05 22.70 15.02
CA MET A 145 -27.20 22.39 15.87
C MET A 145 -26.83 22.47 17.36
N PRO A 146 -27.17 23.55 18.08
CA PRO A 146 -26.80 23.73 19.50
C PRO A 146 -27.25 22.60 20.42
N LEU A 147 -28.36 21.94 20.10
CA LEU A 147 -28.88 20.79 20.86
C LEU A 147 -27.89 19.61 20.90
N LEU A 148 -26.98 19.50 19.94
CA LEU A 148 -25.98 18.43 19.88
C LEU A 148 -24.65 18.80 20.55
N TRP A 149 -24.48 20.05 21.00
CA TRP A 149 -23.22 20.50 21.62
C TRP A 149 -22.79 19.67 22.84
N PRO A 150 -23.70 19.18 23.70
CA PRO A 150 -23.31 18.27 24.79
C PRO A 150 -22.63 16.98 24.32
N LEU A 151 -22.79 16.58 23.06
CA LEU A 151 -22.08 15.45 22.44
C LEU A 151 -20.85 15.90 21.64
N VAL A 152 -20.97 17.00 20.90
CA VAL A 152 -19.89 17.53 20.03
C VAL A 152 -18.69 18.00 20.85
N ILE A 153 -18.91 18.70 21.97
CA ILE A 153 -17.82 19.26 22.78
C ILE A 153 -16.95 18.13 23.40
N PRO A 154 -17.51 17.12 24.10
CA PRO A 154 -16.71 15.99 24.58
C PRO A 154 -16.02 15.22 23.46
N TYR A 155 -16.67 15.08 22.31
CA TYR A 155 -16.07 14.43 21.14
C TYR A 155 -14.83 15.21 20.62
N LEU A 156 -14.89 16.54 20.55
CA LEU A 156 -13.74 17.37 20.18
C LEU A 156 -12.60 17.30 21.21
N ILE A 157 -12.93 17.24 22.50
CA ILE A 157 -11.93 17.03 23.56
C ILE A 157 -11.29 15.66 23.41
N HIS A 158 -12.07 14.60 23.16
CA HIS A 158 -11.53 13.27 22.88
C HIS A 158 -10.61 13.29 21.66
N LEU A 159 -11.01 13.98 20.59
CA LEU A 159 -10.24 14.09 19.35
C LEU A 159 -8.86 14.72 19.59
N SER A 160 -8.76 15.76 20.44
CA SER A 160 -7.50 16.47 20.68
C SER A 160 -6.48 15.70 21.54
N ILE A 161 -6.94 14.76 22.38
CA ILE A 161 -6.09 13.97 23.27
C ILE A 161 -5.83 12.54 22.75
N SER A 162 -6.58 12.08 21.75
CA SER A 162 -6.56 10.67 21.36
C SER A 162 -5.37 10.30 20.49
N THR A 163 -4.60 9.30 20.93
CA THR A 163 -3.46 8.72 20.21
C THR A 163 -3.83 7.50 19.35
N ALA A 164 -5.12 7.23 19.13
CA ALA A 164 -5.60 6.01 18.46
C ALA A 164 -5.06 5.81 17.02
N ALA A 165 -4.58 6.88 16.38
CA ALA A 165 -3.98 6.83 15.05
C ALA A 165 -2.59 6.19 15.05
N SER A 166 -1.88 6.20 16.19
CA SER A 166 -0.47 5.79 16.30
C SER A 166 -0.17 4.87 17.49
N ASP A 167 -1.13 4.57 18.36
CA ASP A 167 -0.92 3.72 19.56
C ASP A 167 -0.64 2.24 19.26
N GLY A 168 -0.84 1.80 18.01
CA GLY A 168 -0.66 0.43 17.54
C GLY A 168 -1.83 -0.52 17.86
N ASN A 169 -2.79 -0.08 18.69
CA ASN A 169 -3.95 -0.89 19.05
C ASN A 169 -4.99 -0.83 17.94
N LEU A 170 -5.64 -1.96 17.64
CA LEU A 170 -6.73 -2.01 16.66
C LEU A 170 -8.13 -1.92 17.30
N LYS A 171 -8.26 -1.32 18.49
CA LYS A 171 -9.54 -1.24 19.25
C LYS A 171 -10.73 -0.74 18.44
N TYR A 172 -10.52 0.25 17.58
CA TYR A 172 -11.60 0.86 16.78
C TYR A 172 -11.98 0.04 15.55
N ARG A 173 -11.11 -0.88 15.11
CA ARG A 173 -11.30 -1.62 13.85
C ARG A 173 -12.54 -2.52 13.95
N SER A 174 -13.40 -2.41 12.95
CA SER A 174 -14.62 -3.20 12.85
C SER A 174 -14.58 -4.11 11.62
N GLU A 175 -14.53 -5.41 11.85
CA GLU A 175 -14.58 -6.39 10.76
C GLU A 175 -15.93 -6.39 10.04
N HIS A 176 -17.01 -5.96 10.72
CA HIS A 176 -18.32 -5.82 10.09
C HIS A 176 -18.34 -4.69 9.06
N LEU A 177 -17.73 -3.54 9.41
CA LEU A 177 -17.61 -2.42 8.46
C LEU A 177 -16.71 -2.78 7.29
N ARG A 178 -15.61 -3.50 7.53
CA ARG A 178 -14.70 -3.98 6.48
C ARG A 178 -15.32 -5.04 5.55
N SER A 179 -16.41 -5.68 5.98
CA SER A 179 -17.14 -6.71 5.22
C SER A 179 -18.49 -6.23 4.66
N LEU A 180 -18.77 -4.93 4.66
CA LEU A 180 -20.01 -4.39 4.11
C LEU A 180 -20.24 -4.80 2.64
N PRO A 181 -21.48 -5.09 2.22
CA PRO A 181 -21.80 -5.44 0.83
C PRO A 181 -21.37 -4.39 -0.19
N MET A 182 -21.27 -3.12 0.22
CA MET A 182 -20.80 -2.04 -0.64
C MET A 182 -19.38 -2.28 -1.17
N TRP A 183 -18.53 -3.03 -0.46
CA TRP A 183 -17.18 -3.32 -0.92
C TRP A 183 -17.17 -4.27 -2.11
N ARG A 184 -18.14 -5.19 -2.21
CA ARG A 184 -18.35 -6.02 -3.41
C ARG A 184 -18.72 -5.16 -4.63
N LEU A 185 -19.54 -4.13 -4.41
CA LEU A 185 -19.88 -3.15 -5.45
C LEU A 185 -18.66 -2.30 -5.84
N PHE A 186 -17.87 -1.86 -4.86
CA PHE A 186 -16.63 -1.12 -5.09
C PHE A 186 -15.62 -1.94 -5.90
N ALA A 187 -15.30 -3.16 -5.44
CA ALA A 187 -14.37 -4.05 -6.14
C ALA A 187 -14.87 -4.42 -7.54
N GLY A 188 -16.19 -4.65 -7.70
CA GLY A 188 -16.80 -4.96 -9.00
C GLY A 188 -16.87 -3.77 -9.97
N TYR A 189 -16.76 -2.52 -9.50
CA TYR A 189 -16.68 -1.34 -10.38
C TYR A 189 -15.42 -1.38 -11.24
N PHE A 190 -14.30 -1.77 -10.62
CA PHE A 190 -12.99 -1.89 -11.26
C PHE A 190 -12.71 -3.31 -11.72
N SER A 191 -13.34 -4.33 -11.15
CA SER A 191 -12.91 -5.75 -11.25
C SER A 191 -11.54 -5.97 -10.57
N ILE A 192 -11.39 -5.49 -9.32
CA ILE A 192 -10.14 -5.62 -8.57
C ILE A 192 -9.91 -7.09 -8.18
N LYS A 193 -8.68 -7.57 -8.36
CA LYS A 193 -8.22 -8.89 -7.92
C LYS A 193 -6.99 -8.78 -7.04
N LEU A 194 -6.92 -9.62 -6.00
CA LEU A 194 -5.74 -9.79 -5.15
C LEU A 194 -5.12 -11.17 -5.41
N HIS A 195 -3.89 -11.15 -5.91
CA HIS A 195 -3.12 -12.32 -6.30
C HIS A 195 -2.06 -12.61 -5.24
N LYS A 196 -2.13 -13.80 -4.65
CA LYS A 196 -1.11 -14.33 -3.74
C LYS A 196 -0.14 -15.16 -4.57
N THR A 197 1.14 -14.86 -4.50
CA THR A 197 2.18 -15.62 -5.23
C THR A 197 2.98 -16.54 -4.32
N HIS A 198 3.15 -16.18 -3.04
CA HIS A 198 3.95 -16.94 -2.08
C HIS A 198 3.23 -17.07 -0.75
N GLU A 199 3.56 -18.11 0.00
CA GLU A 199 3.12 -18.28 1.39
C GLU A 199 3.84 -17.28 2.30
N LEU A 200 3.10 -16.72 3.25
CA LEU A 200 3.62 -15.83 4.28
C LEU A 200 3.32 -16.45 5.65
N PRO A 201 4.34 -16.99 6.33
CA PRO A 201 4.19 -17.55 7.67
C PRO A 201 3.63 -16.55 8.69
N ALA A 202 2.59 -16.95 9.43
CA ALA A 202 1.96 -16.08 10.43
C ALA A 202 2.83 -15.84 11.69
N ASP A 203 3.96 -16.54 11.82
CA ASP A 203 4.94 -16.38 12.88
C ASP A 203 5.97 -15.26 12.61
N ARG A 204 5.75 -14.47 11.57
CA ARG A 204 6.59 -13.33 11.18
C ARG A 204 5.82 -12.01 11.23
N LYS A 205 6.56 -10.92 11.02
CA LYS A 205 6.03 -9.56 10.88
C LYS A 205 6.30 -9.09 9.47
N TYR A 206 5.43 -8.25 8.92
CA TYR A 206 5.54 -7.86 7.52
C TYR A 206 5.34 -6.36 7.28
N ILE A 207 6.12 -5.82 6.36
CA ILE A 207 5.85 -4.53 5.72
C ILE A 207 5.56 -4.79 4.24
N PHE A 208 4.31 -4.61 3.85
CA PHE A 208 3.88 -4.66 2.46
C PHE A 208 4.13 -3.28 1.84
N GLY A 209 5.00 -3.18 0.85
CA GLY A 209 5.20 -1.95 0.11
C GLY A 209 4.37 -1.97 -1.17
N TYR A 210 3.32 -1.14 -1.22
CA TYR A 210 2.38 -1.05 -2.34
C TYR A 210 2.81 -0.04 -3.39
N HIS A 211 2.76 -0.46 -4.66
CA HIS A 211 3.13 0.33 -5.83
C HIS A 211 2.18 0.05 -7.00
N PRO A 212 1.87 1.03 -7.86
CA PRO A 212 2.06 2.45 -7.63
C PRO A 212 0.96 2.97 -6.67
N HIS A 213 1.13 4.16 -6.11
CA HIS A 213 0.07 4.87 -5.39
C HIS A 213 -1.14 5.11 -6.30
N GLY A 214 -0.91 5.37 -7.59
CA GLY A 214 -1.90 6.00 -8.46
C GLY A 214 -2.41 7.27 -7.80
N ILE A 215 -3.66 7.64 -8.06
CA ILE A 215 -4.19 8.89 -7.50
C ILE A 215 -4.70 8.69 -6.07
N ILE A 216 -5.54 7.68 -5.84
CA ILE A 216 -6.22 7.43 -4.54
C ILE A 216 -5.87 6.03 -3.96
N SER A 217 -5.12 5.20 -4.69
CA SER A 217 -4.81 3.82 -4.31
C SER A 217 -6.05 2.95 -4.06
N HIS A 218 -6.96 2.91 -5.04
CA HIS A 218 -8.20 2.12 -4.99
C HIS A 218 -7.92 0.61 -4.82
N GLY A 219 -6.87 0.10 -5.47
CA GLY A 219 -6.43 -1.28 -5.29
C GLY A 219 -5.95 -1.56 -3.88
N ALA A 220 -5.19 -0.64 -3.27
CA ALA A 220 -4.73 -0.78 -1.89
C ALA A 220 -5.90 -0.78 -0.90
N TRP A 221 -6.88 0.10 -1.10
CA TRP A 221 -8.09 0.13 -0.28
C TRP A 221 -8.85 -1.22 -0.34
N ALA A 222 -9.13 -1.71 -1.54
CA ALA A 222 -9.85 -2.98 -1.68
C ALA A 222 -9.07 -4.18 -1.11
N ALA A 223 -7.77 -4.26 -1.37
CA ALA A 223 -6.92 -5.38 -0.99
C ALA A 223 -6.54 -5.42 0.50
N PHE A 224 -6.26 -4.26 1.09
CA PHE A 224 -5.60 -4.19 2.40
C PHE A 224 -6.45 -3.54 3.49
N THR A 225 -7.49 -2.77 3.11
CA THR A 225 -8.42 -2.14 4.07
C THR A 225 -9.73 -2.92 4.22
N THR A 226 -10.30 -3.42 3.13
CA THR A 226 -11.57 -4.16 3.18
C THR A 226 -11.34 -5.67 3.18
N ASN A 227 -12.38 -6.45 3.49
CA ASN A 227 -12.31 -7.92 3.44
C ASN A 227 -12.80 -8.47 2.09
N VAL A 228 -13.13 -7.62 1.12
CA VAL A 228 -13.80 -8.05 -0.12
C VAL A 228 -12.96 -8.95 -1.01
N LEU A 229 -11.64 -8.77 -1.02
CA LEU A 229 -10.71 -9.55 -1.85
C LEU A 229 -10.15 -10.78 -1.12
N GLY A 230 -10.64 -11.05 0.08
CA GLY A 230 -10.28 -12.23 0.86
C GLY A 230 -8.82 -12.24 1.34
N PHE A 231 -8.32 -11.12 1.87
CA PHE A 231 -6.95 -11.05 2.38
C PHE A 231 -6.70 -12.07 3.51
N GLY A 232 -7.64 -12.20 4.44
CA GLY A 232 -7.49 -13.11 5.60
C GLY A 232 -7.49 -14.59 5.19
N GLU A 233 -8.20 -14.94 4.12
CA GLU A 233 -8.21 -16.27 3.53
C GLU A 233 -6.91 -16.56 2.78
N LYS A 234 -6.35 -15.55 2.10
CA LYS A 234 -5.08 -15.68 1.38
C LYS A 234 -3.89 -15.72 2.33
N PHE A 235 -3.92 -14.95 3.42
CA PHE A 235 -2.83 -14.81 4.39
C PHE A 235 -3.35 -15.09 5.81
N PRO A 236 -3.70 -16.36 6.11
CA PRO A 236 -4.30 -16.72 7.38
C PRO A 236 -3.35 -16.42 8.54
N GLY A 237 -3.90 -15.91 9.64
CA GLY A 237 -3.12 -15.52 10.83
C GLY A 237 -2.42 -14.17 10.72
N ILE A 238 -2.42 -13.52 9.54
CA ILE A 238 -1.82 -12.19 9.36
C ILE A 238 -2.90 -11.10 9.45
N THR A 239 -2.74 -10.19 10.40
CA THR A 239 -3.58 -8.98 10.53
C THR A 239 -2.88 -7.79 9.89
N ASN A 240 -3.30 -7.42 8.69
CA ASN A 240 -2.77 -6.27 7.97
C ASN A 240 -3.44 -4.95 8.33
N THR A 241 -2.66 -3.87 8.37
CA THR A 241 -3.09 -2.48 8.58
C THR A 241 -2.55 -1.59 7.45
N LEU A 242 -3.43 -1.04 6.62
CA LEU A 242 -3.05 0.01 5.65
C LEU A 242 -2.82 1.33 6.40
N VAL A 243 -1.71 1.99 6.11
CA VAL A 243 -1.39 3.30 6.71
C VAL A 243 -1.57 4.45 5.73
N THR A 244 -2.00 5.60 6.24
CA THR A 244 -2.25 6.83 5.47
C THR A 244 -1.73 8.05 6.21
N LEU A 245 -1.75 9.21 5.53
CA LEU A 245 -1.35 10.51 6.09
C LEU A 245 -1.95 10.77 7.48
N GLU A 246 -1.12 11.24 8.40
CA GLU A 246 -1.50 11.55 9.78
C GLU A 246 -2.61 12.62 9.86
N SER A 247 -2.59 13.59 8.94
CA SER A 247 -3.58 14.67 8.85
C SER A 247 -5.01 14.16 8.74
N ASN A 248 -5.23 13.01 8.08
CA ASN A 248 -6.55 12.39 7.97
C ASN A 248 -7.15 12.05 9.35
N PHE A 249 -6.31 11.77 10.35
CA PHE A 249 -6.74 11.43 11.70
C PHE A 249 -6.98 12.66 12.59
N ARG A 250 -6.85 13.87 12.05
CA ARG A 250 -7.25 15.13 12.71
C ARG A 250 -8.61 15.63 12.21
N ILE A 251 -9.17 14.98 11.19
CA ILE A 251 -10.43 15.37 10.56
C ILE A 251 -11.60 14.70 11.32
N PRO A 252 -12.50 15.47 11.96
CA PRO A 252 -13.66 14.93 12.66
C PRO A 252 -14.53 14.02 11.79
N MET A 253 -15.07 12.96 12.38
CA MET A 253 -15.87 11.87 11.79
C MET A 253 -15.14 11.06 10.71
N TYR A 254 -14.36 11.69 9.82
CA TYR A 254 -13.54 10.99 8.83
C TYR A 254 -12.46 10.14 9.50
N ARG A 255 -11.81 10.67 10.53
CA ARG A 255 -10.90 9.92 11.40
C ARG A 255 -11.55 8.64 11.90
N ASP A 256 -12.76 8.74 12.45
CA ASP A 256 -13.42 7.59 13.09
C ASP A 256 -13.81 6.55 12.03
N TRP A 257 -14.25 7.01 10.85
CA TRP A 257 -14.43 6.15 9.69
C TRP A 257 -13.14 5.39 9.32
N LEU A 258 -12.00 6.08 9.22
CA LEU A 258 -10.72 5.44 8.89
C LEU A 258 -10.25 4.46 9.98
N LEU A 259 -10.35 4.85 11.25
CA LEU A 259 -10.00 3.99 12.38
C LEU A 259 -10.87 2.74 12.43
N ALA A 260 -12.16 2.89 12.10
CA ALA A 260 -13.14 1.81 12.06
C ALA A 260 -12.92 0.85 10.89
N MET A 261 -12.49 1.37 9.73
CA MET A 261 -11.99 0.55 8.61
C MET A 261 -10.63 -0.11 8.93
N GLY A 262 -9.98 0.30 10.01
CA GLY A 262 -8.75 -0.29 10.51
C GLY A 262 -7.47 0.36 9.97
N LEU A 263 -7.54 1.56 9.38
CA LEU A 263 -6.35 2.30 8.96
C LEU A 263 -5.65 2.96 10.14
N ARG A 264 -4.35 3.26 9.97
CA ARG A 264 -3.54 3.99 10.95
C ARG A 264 -2.65 5.04 10.28
N SER A 265 -1.99 5.86 11.09
CA SER A 265 -1.04 6.86 10.61
C SER A 265 0.18 6.19 9.98
N VAL A 266 0.73 6.79 8.92
CA VAL A 266 2.01 6.40 8.30
C VAL A 266 3.24 6.94 9.07
N SER A 267 3.03 7.56 10.24
CA SER A 267 4.14 8.04 11.08
C SER A 267 5.05 6.89 11.55
N LYS A 268 6.30 7.21 11.85
CA LYS A 268 7.30 6.23 12.30
C LYS A 268 6.83 5.52 13.59
N GLU A 269 6.25 6.28 14.51
CA GLU A 269 5.75 5.80 15.80
C GLU A 269 4.59 4.82 15.61
N SER A 270 3.66 5.14 14.71
CA SER A 270 2.52 4.28 14.38
C SER A 270 2.97 2.95 13.80
N ILE A 271 3.84 2.98 12.78
CA ILE A 271 4.35 1.76 12.14
C ILE A 271 5.15 0.92 13.15
N TRP A 272 5.99 1.56 13.95
CA TRP A 272 6.71 0.88 15.04
C TRP A 272 5.75 0.20 16.00
N ASN A 273 4.76 0.93 16.55
CA ASN A 273 3.81 0.38 17.52
C ASN A 273 2.98 -0.77 16.92
N LEU A 274 2.60 -0.69 15.63
CA LEU A 274 1.89 -1.77 14.94
C LEU A 274 2.70 -3.06 14.83
N LEU A 275 4.02 -2.95 14.65
CA LEU A 275 4.96 -4.07 14.46
C LEU A 275 5.66 -4.50 15.76
N ALA A 276 5.62 -3.68 16.81
CA ALA A 276 6.22 -3.97 18.10
C ALA A 276 5.20 -4.44 19.15
N ARG A 277 3.89 -4.29 18.88
CA ARG A 277 2.82 -4.61 19.84
C ARG A 277 1.71 -5.43 19.19
N GLY A 278 0.97 -6.15 20.03
CA GLY A 278 -0.14 -6.99 19.60
C GLY A 278 0.35 -8.23 18.88
N GLY A 279 -0.44 -8.77 17.94
CA GLY A 279 -0.11 -10.06 17.33
C GLY A 279 -0.41 -11.24 18.24
N SER A 280 -0.08 -12.45 17.80
CA SER A 280 -0.34 -13.69 18.55
C SER A 280 0.49 -13.81 19.83
N ASP A 281 1.66 -13.18 19.86
CA ASP A 281 2.64 -13.21 20.97
C ASP A 281 2.72 -11.90 21.77
N GLY A 282 1.87 -10.92 21.45
CA GLY A 282 1.92 -9.57 22.05
C GLY A 282 3.11 -8.71 21.58
N GLN A 283 4.03 -9.26 20.77
CA GLN A 283 5.27 -8.64 20.30
C GLN A 283 5.23 -8.30 18.80
N GLY A 284 4.06 -8.41 18.17
CA GLY A 284 3.82 -8.04 16.78
C GLY A 284 3.81 -9.20 15.79
N THR A 285 3.98 -10.44 16.25
CA THR A 285 3.93 -11.61 15.35
C THR A 285 2.54 -11.78 14.73
N GLY A 286 2.48 -12.03 13.43
CA GLY A 286 1.24 -12.03 12.65
C GLY A 286 0.72 -10.62 12.35
N ARG A 287 1.49 -9.56 12.62
CA ARG A 287 1.14 -8.19 12.20
C ARG A 287 1.77 -7.87 10.85
N ALA A 288 0.97 -7.21 10.02
CA ALA A 288 1.44 -6.62 8.77
C ALA A 288 1.04 -5.15 8.70
N VAL A 289 1.91 -4.35 8.08
CA VAL A 289 1.63 -2.95 7.74
C VAL A 289 1.78 -2.79 6.24
N THR A 290 0.76 -2.26 5.57
CA THR A 290 0.84 -1.88 4.16
C THR A 290 1.12 -0.40 4.04
N ILE A 291 2.21 -0.04 3.35
CA ILE A 291 2.63 1.34 3.10
C ILE A 291 2.60 1.57 1.59
N VAL A 292 1.92 2.63 1.15
CA VAL A 292 2.01 3.10 -0.22
C VAL A 292 3.27 3.98 -0.36
N ILE A 293 4.35 3.41 -0.88
CA ILE A 293 5.71 3.94 -0.68
C ILE A 293 5.95 5.25 -1.44
N GLY A 294 5.49 5.35 -2.69
CA GLY A 294 5.66 6.55 -3.51
C GLY A 294 4.92 7.77 -2.95
N GLY A 295 3.83 7.53 -2.23
CA GLY A 295 3.04 8.56 -1.55
C GLY A 295 2.48 9.62 -2.51
N ALA A 296 2.25 10.81 -1.96
CA ALA A 296 1.65 11.93 -2.71
C ALA A 296 2.52 12.48 -3.85
N ARG A 297 3.83 12.17 -3.88
CA ARG A 297 4.69 12.59 -4.99
C ARG A 297 4.51 11.66 -6.20
N GLU A 298 4.38 10.36 -5.97
CA GLU A 298 4.10 9.39 -7.03
C GLU A 298 2.69 9.56 -7.60
N SER A 299 1.73 9.98 -6.78
CA SER A 299 0.38 10.28 -7.27
C SER A 299 0.29 11.48 -8.21
N LEU A 300 1.30 12.36 -8.25
CA LEU A 300 1.40 13.45 -9.24
C LEU A 300 2.03 13.02 -10.56
N GLU A 301 2.72 11.88 -10.58
CA GLU A 301 3.33 11.27 -11.76
C GLU A 301 2.44 10.15 -12.35
N ALA A 302 1.22 9.98 -11.82
CA ALA A 302 0.31 8.92 -12.23
C ALA A 302 -0.24 9.21 -13.64
N GLU A 303 0.26 8.46 -14.63
CA GLU A 303 -0.13 8.60 -16.03
C GLU A 303 -0.52 7.22 -16.59
N PRO A 304 -1.68 7.10 -17.28
CA PRO A 304 -2.07 5.86 -17.94
C PRO A 304 -0.99 5.33 -18.87
N GLY A 305 -0.86 4.00 -18.96
CA GLY A 305 0.12 3.36 -19.86
C GLY A 305 1.56 3.37 -19.34
N THR A 306 1.87 4.11 -18.26
CA THR A 306 3.21 4.15 -17.67
C THR A 306 3.20 3.69 -16.21
N LEU A 307 4.35 3.20 -15.74
CA LEU A 307 4.56 2.78 -14.37
C LEU A 307 5.89 3.33 -13.84
N ARG A 308 5.85 4.55 -13.31
CA ARG A 308 7.01 5.27 -12.80
C ARG A 308 6.94 5.33 -11.28
N LEU A 309 7.82 4.61 -10.59
CA LEU A 309 7.78 4.47 -9.14
C LEU A 309 8.79 5.40 -8.45
N ILE A 310 8.32 6.23 -7.53
CA ILE A 310 9.19 7.08 -6.69
C ILE A 310 9.72 6.24 -5.54
N LEU A 311 10.81 5.53 -5.81
CA LEU A 311 11.37 4.54 -4.88
C LEU A 311 12.88 4.69 -4.68
N LYS A 312 13.63 5.30 -5.61
CA LYS A 312 15.11 5.34 -5.57
C LYS A 312 15.66 5.92 -4.26
N ALA A 313 15.07 7.00 -3.76
CA ALA A 313 15.46 7.65 -2.51
C ALA A 313 14.62 7.22 -1.29
N ARG A 314 13.56 6.42 -1.48
CA ARG A 314 12.63 6.03 -0.40
C ARG A 314 13.14 4.82 0.36
N LYS A 315 14.07 5.03 1.29
CA LYS A 315 14.68 3.94 2.10
C LYS A 315 14.13 3.83 3.53
N GLY A 316 13.26 4.74 3.95
CA GLY A 316 12.73 4.78 5.32
C GLY A 316 11.95 3.53 5.74
N PHE A 317 11.20 2.92 4.83
CA PHE A 317 10.47 1.67 5.12
C PHE A 317 11.42 0.48 5.32
N VAL A 318 12.54 0.45 4.60
CA VAL A 318 13.60 -0.56 4.78
C VAL A 318 14.27 -0.40 6.15
N LYS A 319 14.62 0.83 6.53
CA LYS A 319 15.15 1.14 7.87
C LYS A 319 14.17 0.69 8.96
N MET A 320 12.86 0.89 8.77
CA MET A 320 11.84 0.42 9.71
C MET A 320 11.76 -1.11 9.78
N ALA A 321 11.83 -1.80 8.63
CA ALA A 321 11.85 -3.25 8.55
C ALA A 321 13.04 -3.84 9.33
N LEU A 322 14.24 -3.30 9.10
CA LEU A 322 15.47 -3.69 9.82
C LEU A 322 15.34 -3.49 11.32
N ARG A 323 14.80 -2.36 11.78
CA ARG A 323 14.64 -2.09 13.22
C ARG A 323 13.60 -2.98 13.89
N THR A 324 12.53 -3.35 13.18
CA THR A 324 11.43 -4.15 13.73
C THR A 324 11.62 -5.65 13.53
N GLY A 325 12.50 -6.05 12.61
CA GLY A 325 12.64 -7.44 12.15
C GLY A 325 11.48 -7.89 11.25
N ALA A 326 10.79 -6.94 10.61
CA ALA A 326 9.70 -7.25 9.69
C ALA A 326 10.23 -7.55 8.29
N ASP A 327 9.74 -8.62 7.68
CA ASP A 327 10.07 -8.98 6.31
C ASP A 327 9.39 -8.00 5.35
N LEU A 328 10.10 -7.63 4.29
CA LEU A 328 9.58 -6.74 3.26
C LEU A 328 8.83 -7.54 2.21
N VAL A 329 7.61 -7.15 1.88
CA VAL A 329 6.80 -7.79 0.83
C VAL A 329 6.51 -6.76 -0.26
N PRO A 330 7.11 -6.88 -1.45
CA PRO A 330 6.79 -6.01 -2.57
C PRO A 330 5.38 -6.31 -3.08
N VAL A 331 4.59 -5.28 -3.36
CA VAL A 331 3.25 -5.41 -3.92
C VAL A 331 3.15 -4.50 -5.14
N LEU A 332 2.78 -5.07 -6.28
CA LEU A 332 2.63 -4.34 -7.54
C LEU A 332 1.18 -4.43 -8.04
N ALA A 333 0.56 -3.27 -8.26
CA ALA A 333 -0.81 -3.13 -8.71
C ALA A 333 -0.86 -2.66 -10.17
N PHE A 334 -1.15 -3.59 -11.07
CA PHE A 334 -1.35 -3.31 -12.48
C PHE A 334 -2.70 -2.64 -12.71
N GLY A 335 -2.74 -1.57 -13.50
CA GLY A 335 -3.95 -0.84 -13.87
C GLY A 335 -4.33 0.33 -12.95
N GLU A 336 -3.65 0.51 -11.82
CA GLU A 336 -3.95 1.58 -10.84
C GLU A 336 -3.81 2.99 -11.46
N ASN A 337 -2.74 3.25 -12.22
CA ASN A 337 -2.52 4.53 -12.92
C ASN A 337 -3.53 4.77 -14.04
N ALA A 338 -4.22 3.74 -14.53
CA ALA A 338 -5.20 3.88 -15.60
C ALA A 338 -6.58 4.33 -15.08
N LEU A 339 -6.77 4.46 -13.76
CA LEU A 339 -8.08 4.78 -13.19
C LEU A 339 -8.51 6.24 -13.39
N TYR A 340 -7.58 7.13 -13.71
CA TYR A 340 -7.84 8.55 -13.95
C TYR A 340 -6.93 9.04 -15.08
N ASP A 341 -7.36 10.09 -15.77
CA ASP A 341 -6.44 10.90 -16.57
C ASP A 341 -6.01 12.07 -15.69
N GLN A 342 -4.70 12.30 -15.61
CA GLN A 342 -4.15 13.46 -14.91
C GLN A 342 -3.58 14.43 -15.94
N LEU A 343 -3.72 15.73 -15.67
CA LEU A 343 -3.00 16.73 -16.42
C LEU A 343 -1.50 16.51 -16.19
N SER A 344 -0.82 15.99 -17.22
CA SER A 344 0.60 15.64 -17.13
C SER A 344 1.42 16.87 -16.76
N PRO A 345 2.39 16.76 -15.82
CA PRO A 345 3.33 17.82 -15.49
C PRO A 345 4.04 18.40 -16.72
N ARG A 346 4.24 17.56 -17.76
CA ARG A 346 4.87 17.94 -19.03
C ARG A 346 3.99 18.89 -19.85
N THR A 347 2.68 18.65 -19.83
CA THR A 347 1.69 19.47 -20.57
C THR A 347 1.27 20.73 -19.81
N HIS A 348 1.24 20.67 -18.48
CA HIS A 348 0.74 21.76 -17.63
C HIS A 348 1.70 22.11 -16.49
N PRO A 349 2.91 22.64 -16.79
CA PRO A 349 3.96 22.87 -15.79
C PRO A 349 3.60 23.88 -14.71
N MET A 350 2.71 24.84 -15.00
CA MET A 350 2.23 25.81 -14.00
C MET A 350 1.29 25.18 -12.98
N VAL A 351 0.39 24.29 -13.41
CA VAL A 351 -0.50 23.52 -12.52
C VAL A 351 0.32 22.61 -11.62
N HIS A 352 1.32 21.94 -12.19
CA HIS A 352 2.24 21.11 -11.42
C HIS A 352 3.05 21.92 -10.40
N LYS A 353 3.57 23.10 -10.76
CA LYS A 353 4.25 24.00 -9.80
C LYS A 353 3.35 24.40 -8.63
N PHE A 354 2.07 24.70 -8.89
CA PHE A 354 1.10 24.99 -7.84
C PHE A 354 0.81 23.77 -6.96
N GLN A 355 0.63 22.59 -7.55
CA GLN A 355 0.45 21.34 -6.80
C GLN A 355 1.65 21.02 -5.91
N MET A 356 2.87 21.24 -6.41
CA MET A 356 4.10 21.07 -5.64
C MET A 356 4.24 22.09 -4.51
N PHE A 357 3.78 23.33 -4.72
CA PHE A 357 3.68 24.33 -3.66
C PHE A 357 2.70 23.88 -2.57
N CYS A 358 1.49 23.43 -2.94
CA CYS A 358 0.51 22.91 -1.99
C CYS A 358 1.03 21.67 -1.24
N LEU A 359 1.70 20.74 -1.92
CA LEU A 359 2.39 19.62 -1.25
C LEU A 359 3.44 20.11 -0.26
N LYS A 360 4.25 21.10 -0.62
CA LYS A 360 5.31 21.62 0.25
C LYS A 360 4.73 22.26 1.51
N VAL A 361 3.68 23.06 1.36
CA VAL A 361 3.09 23.87 2.44
C VAL A 361 2.11 23.05 3.30
N PHE A 362 1.22 22.29 2.68
CA PHE A 362 0.12 21.61 3.36
C PHE A 362 0.32 20.10 3.50
N LYS A 363 1.42 19.55 2.94
CA LYS A 363 1.71 18.10 2.89
C LYS A 363 0.55 17.28 2.29
N PHE A 364 -0.29 17.95 1.51
CA PHE A 364 -1.44 17.42 0.77
C PHE A 364 -1.65 18.28 -0.47
N THR A 365 -2.07 17.65 -1.56
CA THR A 365 -2.47 18.34 -2.79
C THR A 365 -3.67 17.62 -3.38
N LEU A 366 -4.53 18.36 -4.07
CA LEU A 366 -5.55 17.76 -4.91
C LEU A 366 -4.94 17.61 -6.30
N PRO A 367 -4.73 16.38 -6.79
CA PRO A 367 -4.39 16.17 -8.18
C PRO A 367 -5.47 16.81 -9.06
N ALA A 368 -5.08 17.38 -10.20
CA ALA A 368 -6.02 17.91 -11.17
C ALA A 368 -6.59 16.71 -11.94
N LEU A 369 -7.67 16.15 -11.40
CA LEU A 369 -8.29 14.92 -11.86
C LEU A 369 -9.18 15.18 -13.07
N HIS A 370 -8.92 14.45 -14.14
CA HIS A 370 -9.86 14.26 -15.21
C HIS A 370 -10.36 12.81 -15.19
N GLY A 371 -11.51 12.62 -14.55
CA GLY A 371 -12.23 11.35 -14.56
C GLY A 371 -13.62 11.51 -15.17
N ARG A 372 -14.50 10.57 -14.86
CA ARG A 372 -15.90 10.55 -15.26
C ARG A 372 -16.75 11.43 -14.33
N GLY A 373 -17.82 12.04 -14.85
CA GLY A 373 -18.85 12.63 -14.01
C GLY A 373 -19.85 11.62 -13.47
N VAL A 374 -20.66 12.07 -12.50
CA VAL A 374 -21.77 11.27 -11.95
C VAL A 374 -22.88 11.10 -13.00
N LEU A 375 -23.07 12.11 -13.88
CA LEU A 375 -24.13 12.16 -14.92
C LEU A 375 -23.61 12.29 -16.37
N ASN A 376 -22.34 12.63 -16.60
CA ASN A 376 -21.67 12.74 -17.90
C ASN A 376 -20.39 11.90 -17.92
N TYR A 377 -19.98 11.40 -19.09
CA TYR A 377 -18.83 10.49 -19.20
C TYR A 377 -17.47 11.20 -19.30
N ASP A 378 -17.48 12.52 -19.49
CA ASP A 378 -16.29 13.22 -20.01
C ASP A 378 -15.71 14.28 -19.06
N ILE A 379 -16.34 14.61 -17.92
CA ILE A 379 -15.77 15.53 -16.91
C ILE A 379 -16.29 15.17 -15.51
N GLY A 380 -15.42 14.72 -14.59
CA GLY A 380 -15.72 14.64 -13.16
C GLY A 380 -14.72 13.89 -12.29
N LEU A 381 -15.08 13.66 -11.02
CA LEU A 381 -14.21 13.07 -9.98
C LEU A 381 -14.27 11.53 -9.92
N MET A 382 -15.13 10.87 -10.71
CA MET A 382 -15.25 9.42 -10.68
C MET A 382 -14.14 8.77 -11.50
N PRO A 383 -13.48 7.71 -11.01
CA PRO A 383 -12.49 7.00 -11.79
C PRO A 383 -13.12 6.23 -12.96
N TYR A 384 -12.30 5.89 -13.95
CA TYR A 384 -12.65 4.97 -15.01
C TYR A 384 -12.85 3.54 -14.48
N ARG A 385 -13.76 2.79 -15.13
CA ARG A 385 -13.99 1.37 -14.86
C ARG A 385 -12.94 0.54 -15.57
N ARG A 386 -11.75 0.42 -14.98
CA ARG A 386 -10.65 -0.39 -15.53
C ARG A 386 -10.18 -1.42 -14.50
N PRO A 387 -9.75 -2.62 -14.94
CA PRO A 387 -9.23 -3.67 -14.07
C PRO A 387 -8.02 -3.21 -13.27
N VAL A 388 -7.95 -3.70 -12.02
CA VAL A 388 -6.79 -3.55 -11.14
C VAL A 388 -6.38 -4.92 -10.63
N ASN A 389 -5.16 -5.35 -10.93
CA ASN A 389 -4.62 -6.63 -10.48
C ASN A 389 -3.50 -6.36 -9.47
N VAL A 390 -3.77 -6.59 -8.19
CA VAL A 390 -2.82 -6.40 -7.09
C VAL A 390 -2.07 -7.71 -6.87
N VAL A 391 -0.78 -7.72 -7.16
CA VAL A 391 0.09 -8.89 -7.02
C VAL A 391 0.96 -8.73 -5.78
N VAL A 392 0.81 -9.64 -4.82
CA VAL A 392 1.68 -9.72 -3.63
C VAL A 392 2.88 -10.56 -4.00
N GLY A 393 4.06 -9.97 -3.88
CA GLY A 393 5.35 -10.57 -4.20
C GLY A 393 5.92 -11.51 -3.15
N ARG A 394 7.11 -12.01 -3.44
CA ARG A 394 7.89 -12.84 -2.53
C ARG A 394 8.40 -12.03 -1.34
N PRO A 395 8.32 -12.55 -0.10
CA PRO A 395 8.90 -11.86 1.05
C PRO A 395 10.43 -11.82 0.97
N ILE A 396 11.01 -10.71 1.38
CA ILE A 396 12.45 -10.52 1.55
C ILE A 396 12.73 -10.62 3.04
N PRO A 397 13.41 -11.69 3.49
CA PRO A 397 13.71 -11.88 4.89
C PRO A 397 14.62 -10.78 5.43
N VAL A 398 14.25 -10.21 6.57
CA VAL A 398 15.03 -9.18 7.24
C VAL A 398 15.49 -9.67 8.61
N LYS A 399 16.78 -9.51 8.88
CA LYS A 399 17.34 -9.73 10.22
C LYS A 399 17.23 -8.44 11.01
N LYS A 400 16.68 -8.53 12.23
CA LYS A 400 16.52 -7.36 13.09
C LYS A 400 17.88 -6.73 13.43
N SER A 401 18.00 -5.42 13.24
CA SER A 401 19.16 -4.60 13.59
C SER A 401 18.69 -3.29 14.22
N ALA A 402 19.14 -2.99 15.44
CA ALA A 402 18.76 -1.75 16.14
C ALA A 402 19.33 -0.49 15.46
N THR A 403 20.57 -0.61 14.98
CA THR A 403 21.33 0.44 14.30
C THR A 403 21.77 -0.05 12.91
N PRO A 404 20.82 -0.16 11.96
CA PRO A 404 21.17 -0.61 10.60
C PRO A 404 22.08 0.43 9.94
N ASP A 405 23.18 -0.04 9.36
CA ASP A 405 24.07 0.81 8.59
C ASP A 405 23.49 1.10 7.19
N GLN A 406 24.04 2.11 6.51
CA GLN A 406 23.53 2.52 5.21
C GLN A 406 23.76 1.45 4.12
N ALA A 407 24.81 0.64 4.24
CA ALA A 407 25.13 -0.40 3.27
C ALA A 407 24.11 -1.54 3.30
N GLU A 408 23.68 -1.95 4.50
CA GLU A 408 22.64 -2.95 4.71
C GLU A 408 21.28 -2.43 4.23
N ILE A 409 20.95 -1.16 4.52
CA ILE A 409 19.74 -0.51 4.02
C ILE A 409 19.73 -0.53 2.48
N ASP A 410 20.85 -0.18 1.84
CA ASP A 410 20.97 -0.12 0.40
C ASP A 410 20.91 -1.50 -0.25
N ARG A 411 21.53 -2.50 0.38
CA ARG A 411 21.45 -3.90 -0.06
C ARG A 411 20.02 -4.42 -0.02
N ILE A 412 19.31 -4.24 1.09
CA ILE A 412 17.91 -4.70 1.22
C ILE A 412 16.99 -3.92 0.27
N HIS A 413 17.20 -2.61 0.12
CA HIS A 413 16.45 -1.80 -0.84
C HIS A 413 16.68 -2.27 -2.29
N GLY A 414 17.92 -2.62 -2.65
CA GLY A 414 18.25 -3.21 -3.95
C GLY A 414 17.53 -4.54 -4.19
N LEU A 415 17.48 -5.43 -3.20
CA LEU A 415 16.69 -6.67 -3.28
C LEU A 415 15.19 -6.39 -3.46
N TYR A 416 14.67 -5.38 -2.76
CA TYR A 416 13.28 -4.97 -2.88
C TYR A 416 12.92 -4.44 -4.28
N VAL A 417 13.79 -3.62 -4.86
CA VAL A 417 13.63 -3.15 -6.24
C VAL A 417 13.73 -4.30 -7.25
N ALA A 418 14.68 -5.22 -7.06
CA ALA A 418 14.83 -6.38 -7.93
C ALA A 418 13.58 -7.28 -7.89
N GLU A 419 12.97 -7.49 -6.72
CA GLU A 419 11.73 -8.25 -6.61
C GLU A 419 10.54 -7.55 -7.27
N LEU A 420 10.42 -6.21 -7.19
CA LEU A 420 9.41 -5.47 -7.96
C LEU A 420 9.60 -5.65 -9.47
N GLN A 421 10.85 -5.61 -9.95
CA GLN A 421 11.16 -5.87 -11.36
C GLN A 421 10.79 -7.29 -11.76
N ARG A 422 11.05 -8.31 -10.92
CA ARG A 422 10.64 -9.69 -11.18
C ARG A 422 9.12 -9.84 -11.30
N ILE A 423 8.34 -9.20 -10.43
CA ILE A 423 6.86 -9.19 -10.53
C ILE A 423 6.44 -8.54 -11.86
N TRP A 424 7.06 -7.42 -12.23
CA TRP A 424 6.77 -6.74 -13.49
C TRP A 424 7.05 -7.64 -14.70
N GLU A 425 8.25 -8.20 -14.79
CA GLU A 425 8.62 -9.10 -15.89
C GLU A 425 7.72 -10.33 -15.99
N ALA A 426 7.29 -10.89 -14.85
CA ALA A 426 6.43 -12.06 -14.83
C ALA A 426 5.02 -11.83 -15.37
N TYR A 427 4.47 -10.61 -15.23
CA TYR A 427 3.03 -10.36 -15.49
C TYR A 427 2.71 -9.15 -16.37
N LYS A 428 3.70 -8.39 -16.83
CA LYS A 428 3.48 -7.20 -17.69
C LYS A 428 2.73 -7.53 -18.98
N ASP A 429 2.99 -8.68 -19.58
CA ASP A 429 2.32 -9.10 -20.83
C ASP A 429 0.90 -9.61 -20.60
N ASP A 430 0.54 -9.92 -19.35
CA ASP A 430 -0.81 -10.31 -18.99
C ASP A 430 -1.67 -9.12 -18.58
N PHE A 431 -1.15 -8.25 -17.71
CA PHE A 431 -1.91 -7.18 -17.07
C PHE A 431 -1.59 -5.77 -17.59
N ALA A 432 -0.51 -5.59 -18.34
CA ALA A 432 -0.07 -4.32 -18.92
C ALA A 432 0.25 -4.46 -20.42
N ARG A 433 -0.62 -5.14 -21.17
CA ARG A 433 -0.49 -5.37 -22.62
C ARG A 433 -0.34 -4.08 -23.43
N ASP A 434 -1.05 -3.05 -23.01
CA ASP A 434 -1.10 -1.76 -23.69
C ASP A 434 -0.20 -0.71 -23.01
N ARG A 435 0.90 -1.15 -22.40
CA ARG A 435 1.89 -0.25 -21.80
C ARG A 435 2.60 0.59 -22.88
N GLU A 436 2.87 1.84 -22.55
CA GLU A 436 3.64 2.75 -23.38
C GLU A 436 5.13 2.76 -22.99
N ALA A 437 5.42 2.41 -21.74
CA ALA A 437 6.78 2.32 -21.20
C ALA A 437 6.90 1.13 -20.26
N GLU A 438 8.14 0.66 -20.08
CA GLU A 438 8.50 -0.33 -19.06
C GLU A 438 8.50 0.31 -17.66
N LEU A 439 8.57 -0.53 -16.62
CA LEU A 439 8.67 -0.08 -15.24
C LEU A 439 9.93 0.78 -15.03
N GLU A 440 9.75 2.01 -14.54
CA GLU A 440 10.85 2.92 -14.22
C GLU A 440 10.93 3.19 -12.71
N ILE A 441 12.14 3.12 -12.15
CA ILE A 441 12.41 3.51 -10.76
C ILE A 441 13.04 4.89 -10.74
N ILE A 442 12.33 5.88 -10.21
CA ILE A 442 12.73 7.29 -10.19
C ILE A 442 12.95 7.83 -8.75
N GLY A 443 13.59 9.01 -8.65
CA GLY A 443 14.02 9.65 -7.39
C GLY A 443 13.34 10.97 -7.09
#